data_AF-A0A8B8J3K9-F1
#
_entry.id   AF-A0A8B8J3K9-F1
#
_cell.length_a   1.000
_cell.length_b   1.000
_cell.length_c   1.000
_cell.angle_alpha   90.00
_cell.angle_beta   90.00
_cell.angle_gamma   90.00
#
_symmetry.space_group_name_H-M   'P 1'
#
loop_
_entity.id
_entity.type
_entity.pdbx_description
1 polymer ?
#
loop_
_entity_poly.entity_id
_entity_poly.type
_entity_poly.pdbx_seq_one_letter_code
_entity_poly.pdbx_strand_id
1 'polypeptide(L)'
;MEASSLLRPFLTPSSILPRLNPNPSLRPTLNPKKKRSRWRSQLKTPNSTLIHRHLSSSICNPKRLNFLCLSVPEELTTNNAPESEPEPLFSRWTPPRPLWRGLSALVIAGQVVRRALAGRVHRRNTLQQLERVGPRSAGVCLLTAAFVGMAFTIQFVREFTRLGLHRSVGGVLALALSRELSPVVTAVVIAGRVGSAFAAELGTMQVSEQTDTLRVLGAHPVDYLVTPRVIACCLALPVLTLMCFTVGLASSALLADAIFGVSINIILDSARKALRPWDLISAMVKSQVFGGLIAIVSCAWGVTTLGGAKGVGESTTSAVVISLVGIFMADFALSYCFFQGAGDSLKSAMG
;
A
#
# COMPACT_ATOMS: atom_id res chain seq x y z
N MET A 1 -15.93 -3.41 57.94
CA MET A 1 -17.37 -3.10 57.95
C MET A 1 -17.72 -2.49 56.60
N GLU A 2 -18.65 -3.15 55.91
CA GLU A 2 -19.36 -2.79 54.65
C GLU A 2 -18.49 -2.42 53.42
N ALA A 3 -18.22 -3.30 52.46
CA ALA A 3 -19.09 -4.12 51.59
C ALA A 3 -19.77 -3.33 50.45
N SER A 4 -19.17 -3.49 49.25
CA SER A 4 -19.82 -3.79 47.98
C SER A 4 -21.03 -2.95 47.54
N SER A 5 -20.82 -2.03 46.60
CA SER A 5 -21.62 -1.93 45.37
C SER A 5 -21.15 -0.72 44.55
N LEU A 6 -20.96 -0.93 43.25
CA LEU A 6 -21.26 -0.02 42.13
C LEU A 6 -20.34 -0.35 40.95
N LEU A 7 -20.66 -1.48 40.35
CA LEU A 7 -20.22 -1.90 39.04
C LEU A 7 -21.49 -2.40 38.36
N ARG A 8 -22.04 -1.63 37.39
CA ARG A 8 -22.77 -2.08 36.18
C ARG A 8 -23.59 -0.96 35.51
N PRO A 9 -24.00 -1.14 34.23
CA PRO A 9 -23.74 -0.18 33.16
C PRO A 9 -25.00 0.49 32.57
N PHE A 10 -24.73 1.49 31.73
CA PHE A 10 -25.70 2.21 30.90
C PHE A 10 -26.31 1.34 29.77
N LEU A 11 -27.61 1.09 29.89
CA LEU A 11 -28.61 0.70 28.87
C LEU A 11 -29.90 1.36 29.43
N THR A 12 -30.68 2.24 28.80
CA THR A 12 -31.18 2.47 27.43
C THR A 12 -31.80 3.88 27.40
N PRO A 13 -32.35 4.36 26.26
CA PRO A 13 -33.77 4.68 26.35
C PRO A 13 -34.57 4.23 25.12
N SER A 14 -35.62 3.45 25.39
CA SER A 14 -36.81 3.30 24.56
C SER A 14 -37.83 4.36 24.94
N SER A 15 -38.34 5.11 23.96
CA SER A 15 -39.73 5.58 23.80
C SER A 15 -39.79 6.99 23.20
N ILE A 16 -40.06 7.07 21.90
CA ILE A 16 -41.14 7.86 21.27
C ILE A 16 -41.29 7.25 19.87
N LEU A 17 -42.34 6.43 19.72
CA LEU A 17 -42.93 6.04 18.44
C LEU A 17 -44.27 6.77 18.34
N PRO A 18 -44.69 7.16 17.13
CA PRO A 18 -46.07 6.99 16.73
C PRO A 18 -46.18 5.79 15.79
N ARG A 19 -47.20 4.98 16.06
CA ARG A 19 -47.60 3.78 15.31
C ARG A 19 -47.96 4.10 13.86
N LEU A 20 -47.55 3.24 12.92
CA LEU A 20 -48.30 3.00 11.68
C LEU A 20 -48.28 1.51 11.33
N ASN A 21 -49.49 1.01 11.12
CA ASN A 21 -49.95 -0.36 10.89
C ASN A 21 -49.38 -0.96 9.57
N PRO A 22 -48.89 -2.21 9.52
CA PRO A 22 -48.42 -2.81 8.27
C PRO A 22 -49.60 -3.43 7.50
N ASN A 23 -49.97 -2.80 6.37
CA ASN A 23 -50.87 -3.38 5.38
C ASN A 23 -50.02 -4.18 4.36
N PRO A 24 -50.28 -5.48 4.09
CA PRO A 24 -49.42 -6.30 3.25
C PRO A 24 -49.85 -6.19 1.79
N SER A 25 -49.42 -5.13 1.11
CA SER A 25 -49.40 -5.09 -0.36
C SER A 25 -48.27 -4.18 -0.81
N LEU A 26 -47.60 -4.55 -1.90
CA LEU A 26 -46.40 -3.94 -2.50
C LEU A 26 -45.04 -4.49 -2.02
N ARG A 27 -44.74 -5.74 -2.40
CA ARG A 27 -43.39 -6.10 -2.85
C ARG A 27 -43.28 -5.81 -4.35
N PRO A 28 -42.46 -4.86 -4.83
CA PRO A 28 -42.12 -4.80 -6.24
C PRO A 28 -41.00 -5.82 -6.52
N THR A 29 -41.35 -6.87 -7.24
CA THR A 29 -40.41 -7.79 -7.86
C THR A 29 -39.58 -7.05 -8.91
N LEU A 30 -38.29 -6.86 -8.65
CA LEU A 30 -37.36 -6.30 -9.63
C LEU A 30 -37.12 -7.34 -10.75
N ASN A 31 -37.83 -7.18 -11.87
CA ASN A 31 -37.64 -7.96 -13.09
C ASN A 31 -36.49 -7.35 -13.95
N PRO A 32 -35.38 -8.07 -14.18
CA PRO A 32 -34.20 -7.54 -14.86
C PRO A 32 -34.36 -7.35 -16.38
N LYS A 33 -35.48 -7.75 -16.99
CA LYS A 33 -35.67 -7.65 -18.45
C LYS A 33 -36.16 -6.29 -18.95
N LYS A 34 -36.70 -5.41 -18.09
CA LYS A 34 -37.31 -4.12 -18.51
C LYS A 34 -36.33 -2.94 -18.54
N LYS A 35 -35.13 -3.07 -17.96
CA LYS A 35 -34.10 -2.01 -17.98
C LYS A 35 -33.28 -2.00 -19.27
N ARG A 36 -33.27 -3.10 -20.04
CA ARG A 36 -32.50 -3.24 -21.29
C ARG A 36 -33.12 -2.52 -22.49
N SER A 37 -34.43 -2.23 -22.46
CA SER A 37 -35.13 -1.50 -23.54
C SER A 37 -35.07 0.02 -23.39
N ARG A 38 -34.82 0.55 -22.18
CA ARG A 38 -34.73 2.00 -21.92
C ARG A 38 -33.36 2.61 -22.30
N TRP A 39 -32.31 1.78 -22.37
CA TRP A 39 -30.97 2.21 -22.82
C TRP A 39 -30.80 2.23 -24.34
N ARG A 40 -31.68 1.55 -25.11
CA ARG A 40 -31.65 1.60 -26.58
C ARG A 40 -32.36 2.84 -27.17
N SER A 41 -33.20 3.51 -26.39
CA SER A 41 -33.95 4.69 -26.84
C SER A 41 -33.27 6.03 -26.52
N GLN A 42 -32.12 6.04 -25.83
CA GLN A 42 -31.36 7.27 -25.51
C GLN A 42 -30.13 7.52 -26.39
N LEU A 43 -29.86 6.68 -27.39
CA LEU A 43 -28.79 6.86 -28.39
C LEU A 43 -29.31 7.44 -29.72
N LYS A 44 -30.25 8.40 -29.64
CA LYS A 44 -30.69 9.17 -30.80
C LYS A 44 -30.56 10.66 -30.49
N THR A 45 -29.39 11.21 -30.78
CA THR A 45 -29.24 12.64 -31.07
C THR A 45 -28.69 12.81 -32.50
N PRO A 46 -29.12 13.86 -33.22
CA PRO A 46 -28.87 14.02 -34.64
C PRO A 46 -27.64 14.88 -34.87
N ASN A 47 -26.68 14.40 -35.65
CA ASN A 47 -25.82 15.17 -36.57
C ASN A 47 -24.69 14.30 -37.08
N SER A 48 -24.85 13.78 -38.30
CA SER A 48 -23.76 13.41 -39.22
C SER A 48 -24.37 12.84 -40.50
N THR A 49 -25.16 13.65 -41.21
CA THR A 49 -25.48 13.42 -42.62
C THR A 49 -24.40 14.07 -43.46
N LEU A 50 -23.37 13.32 -43.83
CA LEU A 50 -22.56 13.46 -45.05
C LEU A 50 -21.32 12.57 -44.88
N ILE A 51 -20.95 11.85 -45.94
CA ILE A 51 -19.80 10.94 -46.02
C ILE A 51 -20.05 9.54 -45.43
N HIS A 52 -20.89 8.75 -46.10
CA HIS A 52 -20.61 7.34 -46.42
C HIS A 52 -21.75 6.80 -47.32
N ARG A 53 -21.87 7.40 -48.52
CA ARG A 53 -22.54 6.77 -49.67
C ARG A 53 -21.48 6.62 -50.74
N HIS A 54 -20.72 5.55 -50.66
CA HIS A 54 -20.14 4.81 -51.78
C HIS A 54 -19.39 3.61 -51.20
N LEU A 55 -19.50 2.47 -51.89
CA LEU A 55 -19.03 1.13 -51.50
C LEU A 55 -19.88 0.39 -50.47
N SER A 56 -20.95 -0.23 -50.95
CA SER A 56 -21.12 -1.69 -50.76
C SER A 56 -22.31 -2.16 -51.61
N SER A 57 -22.10 -2.23 -52.93
CA SER A 57 -22.98 -2.90 -53.88
C SER A 57 -22.20 -4.03 -54.53
N SER A 58 -22.25 -5.21 -53.92
CA SER A 58 -21.94 -6.52 -54.51
C SER A 58 -22.57 -7.54 -53.56
N ILE A 59 -23.85 -7.85 -53.76
CA ILE A 59 -24.31 -9.03 -54.52
C ILE A 59 -23.76 -10.32 -53.88
N CYS A 60 -24.58 -10.97 -53.05
CA CYS A 60 -24.79 -12.41 -53.18
C CYS A 60 -26.12 -12.81 -52.51
N ASN A 61 -27.08 -13.16 -53.36
CA ASN A 61 -28.40 -13.71 -53.02
C ASN A 61 -28.27 -15.25 -52.92
N PRO A 62 -29.03 -15.96 -52.06
CA PRO A 62 -28.87 -17.40 -51.87
C PRO A 62 -29.86 -18.19 -52.75
N LYS A 63 -29.39 -19.19 -53.49
CA LYS A 63 -30.08 -20.48 -53.81
C LYS A 63 -29.35 -21.25 -54.93
N ARG A 64 -29.25 -22.58 -54.72
CA ARG A 64 -28.72 -23.65 -55.59
C ARG A 64 -27.19 -23.76 -55.68
N LEU A 65 -26.60 -24.85 -55.18
CA LEU A 65 -26.46 -26.09 -55.93
C LEU A 65 -26.07 -27.27 -55.03
N ASN A 66 -26.45 -28.44 -55.50
CA ASN A 66 -26.43 -29.77 -54.90
C ASN A 66 -25.04 -30.43 -54.88
N PHE A 67 -24.94 -31.53 -54.11
CA PHE A 67 -24.15 -32.74 -54.40
C PHE A 67 -22.61 -32.69 -54.21
N LEU A 68 -22.11 -33.25 -53.11
CA LEU A 68 -21.58 -34.63 -53.11
C LEU A 68 -21.43 -35.11 -51.65
N CYS A 69 -22.29 -36.05 -51.28
CA CYS A 69 -22.21 -36.84 -50.06
C CYS A 69 -21.39 -38.08 -50.42
N LEU A 70 -20.21 -38.26 -49.81
CA LEU A 70 -19.46 -39.51 -49.86
C LEU A 70 -19.57 -40.17 -48.48
N SER A 71 -19.94 -41.43 -48.55
CA SER A 71 -20.60 -42.26 -47.54
C SER A 71 -19.62 -43.11 -46.71
N VAL A 72 -19.89 -43.19 -45.38
CA VAL A 72 -19.86 -44.40 -44.52
C VAL A 72 -18.45 -44.93 -44.13
N PRO A 73 -18.20 -45.63 -42.98
CA PRO A 73 -19.07 -46.05 -41.85
C PRO A 73 -18.57 -45.70 -40.43
N GLU A 74 -19.46 -45.90 -39.45
CA GLU A 74 -19.24 -46.05 -38.01
C GLU A 74 -19.26 -47.56 -37.65
N GLU A 75 -18.15 -48.10 -37.12
CA GLU A 75 -18.06 -48.95 -35.90
C GLU A 75 -16.80 -49.85 -35.84
N LEU A 76 -16.39 -50.10 -34.58
CA LEU A 76 -15.65 -51.26 -34.05
C LEU A 76 -14.12 -51.18 -33.83
N THR A 77 -13.79 -50.71 -32.61
CA THR A 77 -12.67 -51.09 -31.72
C THR A 77 -11.52 -51.94 -32.29
N THR A 78 -10.31 -51.36 -32.29
CA THR A 78 -9.14 -52.04 -31.73
C THR A 78 -8.31 -51.04 -30.95
N ASN A 79 -8.05 -51.40 -29.69
CA ASN A 79 -7.10 -50.74 -28.81
C ASN A 79 -5.74 -50.63 -29.52
N ASN A 80 -5.16 -49.44 -29.53
CA ASN A 80 -3.72 -49.17 -29.43
C ASN A 80 -3.55 -47.65 -29.29
N ALA A 81 -3.46 -47.20 -28.04
CA ALA A 81 -3.04 -45.85 -27.73
C ALA A 81 -1.58 -45.65 -28.20
N PRO A 82 -1.23 -44.57 -28.91
CA PRO A 82 0.17 -44.20 -29.04
C PRO A 82 0.69 -43.80 -27.64
N GLU A 83 1.80 -44.42 -27.27
CA GLU A 83 2.58 -44.22 -26.05
C GLU A 83 2.69 -42.73 -25.72
N SER A 84 2.29 -42.37 -24.49
CA SER A 84 2.50 -41.03 -23.95
C SER A 84 3.95 -40.91 -23.51
N GLU A 85 4.75 -40.19 -24.30
CA GLU A 85 6.04 -39.65 -23.89
C GLU A 85 5.89 -38.99 -22.50
N PRO A 86 6.72 -39.35 -21.49
CA PRO A 86 6.59 -38.77 -20.16
C PRO A 86 6.99 -37.29 -20.21
N GLU A 87 5.98 -36.42 -20.24
CA GLU A 87 6.11 -34.98 -20.04
C GLU A 87 7.04 -34.69 -18.84
N PRO A 88 8.13 -33.90 -19.00
CA PRO A 88 9.06 -33.64 -17.91
C PRO A 88 8.33 -32.97 -16.76
N LEU A 89 8.40 -33.60 -15.58
CA LEU A 89 7.75 -33.23 -14.32
C LEU A 89 8.02 -31.77 -13.87
N PHE A 90 9.00 -31.11 -14.50
CA PHE A 90 9.40 -29.72 -14.28
C PHE A 90 8.66 -28.68 -15.16
N SER A 91 7.87 -29.07 -16.16
CA SER A 91 7.10 -28.14 -17.02
C SER A 91 5.88 -27.50 -16.30
N ARG A 92 5.38 -28.17 -15.26
CA ARG A 92 4.18 -27.72 -14.52
C ARG A 92 4.47 -26.68 -13.43
N TRP A 93 5.74 -26.40 -13.16
CA TRP A 93 6.14 -25.49 -12.09
C TRP A 93 6.16 -24.06 -12.60
N THR A 94 4.98 -23.43 -12.69
CA THR A 94 4.89 -21.97 -12.74
C THR A 94 5.06 -21.46 -11.32
N PRO A 95 6.12 -20.69 -11.00
CA PRO A 95 6.26 -20.14 -9.67
C PRO A 95 5.04 -19.26 -9.37
N PRO A 96 4.55 -19.25 -8.13
CA PRO A 96 3.38 -18.47 -7.78
C PRO A 96 3.59 -17.03 -8.23
N ARG A 97 2.62 -16.45 -8.96
CA ARG A 97 2.66 -15.07 -9.50
C ARG A 97 3.26 -14.00 -8.56
N PRO A 98 3.06 -14.02 -7.22
CA PRO A 98 3.74 -13.08 -6.32
C PRO A 98 5.26 -13.24 -6.26
N LEU A 99 5.79 -14.45 -6.43
CA LEU A 99 7.22 -14.76 -6.34
C LEU A 99 7.98 -14.21 -7.55
N TRP A 100 7.39 -14.32 -8.76
CA TRP A 100 7.95 -13.70 -9.96
C TRP A 100 7.93 -12.16 -9.89
N ARG A 101 6.86 -11.58 -9.33
CA ARG A 101 6.78 -10.12 -9.09
C ARG A 101 7.75 -9.65 -7.99
N GLY A 102 8.01 -10.49 -6.99
CA GLY A 102 9.06 -10.23 -6.00
C GLY A 102 10.46 -10.20 -6.62
N LEU A 103 10.76 -11.16 -7.49
CA LEU A 103 12.03 -11.20 -8.21
C LEU A 103 12.21 -9.97 -9.13
N SER A 104 11.15 -9.55 -9.83
CA SER A 104 11.21 -8.35 -10.68
C SER A 104 11.41 -7.07 -9.86
N ALA A 105 10.82 -6.96 -8.66
CA ALA A 105 11.13 -5.86 -7.75
C ALA A 105 12.60 -5.83 -7.32
N LEU A 106 13.20 -6.99 -7.06
CA LEU A 106 14.62 -7.07 -6.68
C LEU A 106 15.55 -6.67 -7.83
N VAL A 107 15.22 -7.05 -9.07
CA VAL A 107 15.96 -6.60 -10.27
C VAL A 107 15.80 -5.09 -10.49
N ILE A 108 14.58 -4.56 -10.36
CA ILE A 108 14.32 -3.11 -10.46
C ILE A 108 15.07 -2.37 -9.35
N ALA A 109 15.09 -2.90 -8.12
CA ALA A 109 15.85 -2.34 -7.01
C ALA A 109 17.34 -2.20 -7.38
N GLY A 110 17.95 -3.28 -7.89
CA GLY A 110 19.36 -3.27 -8.31
C GLY A 110 19.64 -2.27 -9.44
N GLN A 111 18.75 -2.18 -10.42
CA GLN A 111 18.86 -1.20 -11.51
C GLN A 111 18.74 0.24 -11.02
N VAL A 112 17.76 0.52 -10.14
CA VAL A 112 17.54 1.85 -9.57
C VAL A 112 18.71 2.25 -8.68
N VAL A 113 19.22 1.37 -7.82
CA VAL A 113 20.38 1.65 -6.97
C VAL A 113 21.60 1.98 -7.83
N ARG A 114 21.90 1.15 -8.85
CA ARG A 114 23.04 1.40 -9.75
C ARG A 114 22.91 2.72 -10.50
N ARG A 115 21.70 3.10 -10.92
CA ARG A 115 21.46 4.34 -11.67
C ARG A 115 21.34 5.59 -10.79
N ALA A 116 20.80 5.46 -9.58
CA ALA A 116 20.83 6.51 -8.58
C ALA A 116 22.29 6.87 -8.23
N LEU A 117 23.16 5.87 -8.11
CA LEU A 117 24.61 6.06 -7.91
C LEU A 117 25.31 6.64 -9.15
N ALA A 118 24.83 6.34 -10.37
CA ALA A 118 25.39 6.88 -11.61
C ALA A 118 25.00 8.35 -11.92
N GLY A 119 24.16 8.99 -11.10
CA GLY A 119 23.93 10.44 -11.14
C GLY A 119 23.12 11.00 -12.32
N ARG A 120 22.63 10.17 -13.26
CA ARG A 120 21.80 10.63 -14.40
C ARG A 120 20.33 10.81 -14.01
N VAL A 121 20.04 11.78 -13.15
CA VAL A 121 18.70 12.00 -12.58
C VAL A 121 18.05 13.27 -13.13
N HIS A 122 16.80 13.14 -13.60
CA HIS A 122 15.97 14.27 -14.03
C HIS A 122 15.50 15.08 -12.81
N ARG A 123 16.29 16.09 -12.40
CA ARG A 123 16.05 16.90 -11.19
C ARG A 123 14.64 17.49 -11.11
N ARG A 124 14.09 17.97 -12.23
CA ARG A 124 12.74 18.58 -12.28
C ARG A 124 11.64 17.58 -11.92
N ASN A 125 11.70 16.36 -12.46
CA ASN A 125 10.73 15.31 -12.14
C ASN A 125 10.87 14.85 -10.70
N THR A 126 12.11 14.71 -10.19
CA THR A 126 12.34 14.36 -8.78
C THR A 126 11.77 15.41 -7.84
N LEU A 127 11.92 16.71 -8.15
CA LEU A 127 11.37 17.79 -7.31
C LEU A 127 9.84 17.75 -7.26
N GLN A 128 9.19 17.51 -8.39
CA GLN A 128 7.74 17.36 -8.46
C GLN A 128 7.25 16.14 -7.65
N GLN A 129 7.98 15.03 -7.69
CA GLN A 129 7.64 13.87 -6.87
C GLN A 129 7.91 14.16 -5.38
N LEU A 130 8.97 14.87 -5.05
CA LEU A 130 9.29 15.25 -3.67
C LEU A 130 8.18 16.10 -3.04
N GLU A 131 7.62 17.06 -3.77
CA GLU A 131 6.46 17.85 -3.32
C GLU A 131 5.23 16.97 -3.05
N ARG A 132 5.00 15.94 -3.88
CA ARG A 132 3.88 15.02 -3.70
C ARG A 132 4.07 14.10 -2.49
N VAL A 133 5.28 13.62 -2.24
CA VAL A 133 5.57 12.70 -1.14
C VAL A 133 5.67 13.45 0.19
N GLY A 134 6.41 14.55 0.23
CA GLY A 134 6.70 15.33 1.44
C GLY A 134 5.50 16.13 1.93
N PRO A 135 5.37 17.40 1.50
CA PRO A 135 4.42 18.35 2.08
C PRO A 135 2.96 17.91 1.95
N ARG A 136 2.58 17.26 0.84
CA ARG A 136 1.20 16.77 0.71
C ARG A 136 0.86 15.66 1.70
N SER A 137 1.82 14.84 2.14
CA SER A 137 1.55 13.74 3.09
C SER A 137 1.76 14.15 4.55
N ALA A 138 2.46 15.26 4.80
CA ALA A 138 2.83 15.72 6.13
C ALA A 138 1.64 15.80 7.09
N GLY A 139 0.52 16.40 6.67
CA GLY A 139 -0.66 16.55 7.52
C GLY A 139 -1.21 15.23 8.07
N VAL A 140 -1.31 14.21 7.22
CA VAL A 140 -1.80 12.88 7.63
C VAL A 140 -0.79 12.21 8.56
N CYS A 141 0.50 12.26 8.23
CA CYS A 141 1.56 11.66 9.04
C CYS A 141 1.68 12.30 10.43
N LEU A 142 1.60 13.62 10.53
CA LEU A 142 1.67 14.35 11.79
C LEU A 142 0.46 14.05 12.69
N LEU A 143 -0.75 14.03 12.11
CA LEU A 143 -1.96 13.71 12.84
C LEU A 143 -1.92 12.27 13.39
N THR A 144 -1.52 11.30 12.56
CA THR A 144 -1.37 9.91 13.02
C THR A 144 -0.31 9.79 14.11
N ALA A 145 0.85 10.44 13.95
CA ALA A 145 1.91 10.42 14.96
C ALA A 145 1.49 11.02 16.29
N ALA A 146 0.68 12.09 16.28
CA ALA A 146 0.13 12.68 17.50
C ALA A 146 -0.78 11.69 18.25
N PHE A 147 -1.72 11.04 17.55
CA PHE A 147 -2.58 10.04 18.18
C PHE A 147 -1.83 8.82 18.69
N VAL A 148 -0.83 8.34 17.94
CA VAL A 148 0.04 7.24 18.39
C VAL A 148 0.80 7.65 19.65
N GLY A 149 1.43 8.83 19.68
CA GLY A 149 2.12 9.35 20.85
C GLY A 149 1.21 9.42 22.09
N MET A 150 0.00 9.96 21.92
CA MET A 150 -1.01 10.01 22.98
C MET A 150 -1.40 8.61 23.48
N ALA A 151 -1.68 7.66 22.58
CA ALA A 151 -2.06 6.30 22.94
C ALA A 151 -0.96 5.56 23.72
N PHE A 152 0.31 5.73 23.33
CA PHE A 152 1.44 5.15 24.05
C PHE A 152 1.66 5.80 25.41
N THR A 153 1.47 7.11 25.52
CA THR A 153 1.60 7.83 26.80
C THR A 153 0.67 7.25 27.86
N ILE A 154 -0.58 6.97 27.50
CA ILE A 154 -1.56 6.36 28.42
C ILE A 154 -1.05 5.00 28.93
N GLN A 155 -0.44 4.20 28.06
CA GLN A 155 0.07 2.87 28.43
C GLN A 155 1.32 2.98 29.33
N PHE A 156 2.31 3.75 28.91
CA PHE A 156 3.57 3.91 29.64
C PHE A 156 3.38 4.60 30.99
N VAL A 157 2.64 5.71 31.06
CA VAL A 157 2.42 6.44 32.32
C VAL A 157 1.72 5.53 33.34
N ARG A 158 0.71 4.76 32.93
CA ARG A 158 -0.02 3.87 33.84
C ARG A 158 0.89 2.78 34.42
N GLU A 159 1.71 2.13 33.60
CA GLU A 159 2.57 1.05 34.11
C GLU A 159 3.75 1.56 34.93
N PHE A 160 4.36 2.67 34.54
CA PHE A 160 5.47 3.23 35.32
C PHE A 160 5.00 3.86 36.63
N THR A 161 3.77 4.38 36.67
CA THR A 161 3.16 4.85 37.93
C THR A 161 3.00 3.70 38.92
N ARG A 162 2.58 2.50 38.46
CA ARG A 162 2.49 1.32 39.32
C ARG A 162 3.84 0.88 39.88
N LEU A 163 4.92 1.12 39.14
CA LEU A 163 6.28 0.81 39.56
C LEU A 163 6.95 1.95 40.35
N GLY A 164 6.26 3.08 40.57
CA GLY A 164 6.82 4.26 41.27
C GLY A 164 7.86 5.05 40.46
N LEU A 165 7.99 4.82 39.14
CA LEU A 165 9.03 5.38 38.26
C LEU A 165 8.54 6.55 37.39
N HIS A 166 7.81 7.50 37.98
CA HIS A 166 7.20 8.63 37.24
C HIS A 166 8.21 9.49 36.47
N ARG A 167 9.43 9.65 36.99
CA ARG A 167 10.47 10.50 36.37
C ARG A 167 11.14 9.86 35.15
N SER A 168 11.01 8.55 34.96
CA SER A 168 11.65 7.81 33.87
C SER A 168 10.74 7.58 32.66
N VAL A 169 9.45 7.92 32.78
CA VAL A 169 8.44 7.68 31.73
C VAL A 169 8.79 8.37 30.43
N GLY A 170 9.20 9.65 30.50
CA GLY A 170 9.54 10.43 29.31
C GLY A 170 10.72 9.85 28.54
N GLY A 171 11.75 9.37 29.25
CA GLY A 171 12.91 8.72 28.64
C GLY A 171 12.56 7.47 27.86
N VAL A 172 11.81 6.55 28.48
CA VAL A 172 11.41 5.28 27.83
C VAL A 172 10.46 5.54 26.66
N LEU A 173 9.51 6.45 26.83
CA LEU A 173 8.58 6.83 25.76
C LEU A 173 9.32 7.42 24.55
N ALA A 174 10.28 8.30 24.79
CA ALA A 174 11.03 8.94 23.71
C ALA A 174 11.99 7.96 22.99
N LEU A 175 12.57 7.00 23.72
CA LEU A 175 13.32 5.89 23.11
C LEU A 175 12.41 4.98 22.25
N ALA A 176 11.22 4.63 22.73
CA ALA A 176 10.27 3.82 21.97
C ALA A 176 9.79 4.54 20.69
N LEU A 177 9.51 5.84 20.80
CA LEU A 177 9.13 6.68 19.66
C LEU A 177 10.25 6.78 18.63
N SER A 178 11.48 7.10 19.05
CA SER A 178 12.59 7.29 18.12
C SER A 178 13.03 5.99 17.42
N ARG A 179 13.16 4.87 18.14
CA ARG A 179 13.77 3.65 17.61
C ARG A 179 12.86 2.83 16.70
N GLU A 180 11.57 2.77 17.02
CA GLU A 180 10.63 1.86 16.37
C GLU A 180 9.42 2.61 15.81
N LEU A 181 8.68 3.31 16.68
CA LEU A 181 7.34 3.76 16.33
C LEU A 181 7.32 4.86 15.27
N SER A 182 8.12 5.92 15.41
CA SER A 182 8.14 7.02 14.45
C SER A 182 8.50 6.58 13.03
N PRO A 183 9.61 5.85 12.78
CA PRO A 183 9.95 5.43 11.42
C PRO A 183 8.92 4.45 10.85
N VAL A 184 8.42 3.48 11.63
CA VAL A 184 7.43 2.49 11.17
C VAL A 184 6.07 3.12 10.89
N VAL A 185 5.53 3.93 11.81
CA VAL A 185 4.22 4.59 11.62
C VAL A 185 4.24 5.51 10.39
N THR A 186 5.32 6.29 10.24
CA THR A 186 5.46 7.17 9.07
C THR A 186 5.50 6.35 7.78
N ALA A 187 6.28 5.26 7.74
CA ALA A 187 6.38 4.39 6.58
C ALA A 187 5.06 3.72 6.22
N VAL A 188 4.29 3.23 7.20
CA VAL A 188 2.99 2.59 6.98
C VAL A 188 1.98 3.57 6.37
N VAL A 189 1.91 4.81 6.89
CA VAL A 189 1.02 5.85 6.34
C VAL A 189 1.40 6.20 4.91
N ILE A 190 2.70 6.34 4.63
CA ILE A 190 3.20 6.69 3.29
C ILE A 190 3.02 5.54 2.30
N ALA A 191 3.21 4.29 2.73
CA ALA A 191 2.93 3.11 1.91
C ALA A 191 1.47 3.09 1.46
N GLY A 192 0.53 3.34 2.38
CA GLY A 192 -0.89 3.40 2.06
C GLY A 192 -1.25 4.54 1.11
N ARG A 193 -0.74 5.76 1.34
CA ARG A 193 -1.13 6.94 0.55
C ARG A 193 -0.34 7.08 -0.76
N VAL A 194 0.98 7.16 -0.65
CA VAL A 194 1.90 7.43 -1.76
C VAL A 194 2.20 6.15 -2.53
N GLY A 195 2.41 5.03 -1.82
CA GLY A 195 2.63 3.73 -2.48
C GLY A 195 1.46 3.33 -3.37
N SER A 196 0.22 3.44 -2.87
CA SER A 196 -0.97 3.23 -3.68
C SER A 196 -1.04 4.15 -4.91
N ALA A 197 -0.78 5.45 -4.72
CA ALA A 197 -0.81 6.41 -5.82
C ALA A 197 0.24 6.08 -6.89
N PHE A 198 1.45 5.68 -6.49
CA PHE A 198 2.50 5.30 -7.42
C PHE A 198 2.16 4.04 -8.22
N ALA A 199 1.63 3.01 -7.54
CA ALA A 199 1.18 1.78 -8.18
C ALA A 199 0.03 2.03 -9.15
N ALA A 200 -0.96 2.84 -8.76
CA ALA A 200 -2.09 3.20 -9.60
C ALA A 200 -1.66 4.01 -10.83
N GLU A 201 -0.84 5.05 -10.66
CA GLU A 201 -0.34 5.88 -11.77
C GLU A 201 0.48 5.05 -12.78
N LEU A 202 1.36 4.15 -12.31
CA LEU A 202 2.13 3.30 -13.22
C LEU A 202 1.29 2.21 -13.86
N GLY A 203 0.34 1.65 -13.10
CA GLY A 203 -0.59 0.65 -13.61
C GLY A 203 -1.47 1.21 -14.72
N THR A 204 -1.97 2.44 -14.59
CA THR A 204 -2.74 3.06 -15.68
C THR A 204 -1.86 3.34 -16.90
N MET A 205 -0.63 3.84 -16.72
CA MET A 205 0.31 4.04 -17.82
C MET A 205 0.66 2.73 -18.53
N GLN A 206 0.79 1.63 -17.78
CA GLN A 206 1.09 0.31 -18.32
C GLN A 206 -0.08 -0.25 -19.13
N VAL A 207 -1.30 -0.13 -18.61
CA VAL A 207 -2.52 -0.59 -19.29
C VAL A 207 -2.85 0.25 -20.53
N SER A 208 -2.46 1.52 -20.55
CA SER A 208 -2.63 2.41 -21.70
C SER A 208 -1.47 2.39 -22.70
N GLU A 209 -0.55 1.41 -22.61
CA GLU A 209 0.62 1.25 -23.51
C GLU A 209 1.56 2.48 -23.56
N GLN A 210 1.44 3.38 -22.59
CA GLN A 210 2.27 4.59 -22.52
C GLN A 210 3.72 4.27 -22.16
N THR A 211 3.93 3.24 -21.32
CA THR A 211 5.27 2.74 -20.98
C THR A 211 5.97 2.09 -22.16
N ASP A 212 5.23 1.44 -23.06
CA ASP A 212 5.79 0.85 -24.28
C ASP A 212 6.11 1.93 -25.32
N THR A 213 5.25 2.95 -25.43
CA THR A 213 5.51 4.15 -26.25
C THR A 213 6.84 4.81 -25.88
N LEU A 214 7.14 4.93 -24.58
CA LEU A 214 8.43 5.48 -24.12
C LEU A 214 9.64 4.66 -24.61
N ARG A 215 9.52 3.32 -24.68
CA ARG A 215 10.60 2.45 -25.18
C ARG A 215 10.84 2.67 -26.67
N VAL A 216 9.78 2.88 -27.46
CA VAL A 216 9.88 3.19 -28.89
C VAL A 216 10.55 4.55 -29.13
N LEU A 217 10.33 5.52 -28.23
CA LEU A 217 10.99 6.83 -28.25
C LEU A 217 12.46 6.79 -27.75
N GLY A 218 13.00 5.60 -27.45
CA GLY A 218 14.39 5.43 -27.00
C GLY A 218 14.63 5.75 -25.51
N ALA A 219 13.58 6.00 -24.73
CA ALA A 219 13.69 6.28 -23.30
C ALA A 219 13.42 5.01 -22.46
N HIS A 220 14.29 4.73 -21.50
CA HIS A 220 14.09 3.59 -20.59
C HIS A 220 13.02 3.94 -19.53
N PRO A 221 11.86 3.25 -19.46
CA PRO A 221 10.73 3.65 -18.62
C PRO A 221 11.06 3.62 -17.12
N VAL A 222 11.93 2.71 -16.69
CA VAL A 222 12.39 2.63 -15.29
C VAL A 222 13.18 3.88 -14.88
N ASP A 223 13.93 4.48 -15.79
CA ASP A 223 14.76 5.66 -15.48
C ASP A 223 13.92 6.92 -15.40
N TYR A 224 12.95 7.02 -16.30
CA TYR A 224 12.13 8.21 -16.40
C TYR A 224 11.00 8.25 -15.36
N LEU A 225 10.44 7.08 -15.00
CA LEU A 225 9.27 7.00 -14.12
C LEU A 225 9.59 6.53 -12.70
N VAL A 226 10.44 5.50 -12.55
CA VAL A 226 10.66 4.84 -11.25
C VAL A 226 11.74 5.55 -10.45
N THR A 227 12.90 5.80 -11.06
CA THR A 227 14.06 6.43 -10.40
C THR A 227 13.73 7.76 -9.68
N PRO A 228 13.04 8.75 -10.28
CA PRO A 228 12.74 10.00 -9.58
C PRO A 228 11.81 9.80 -8.38
N ARG A 229 10.90 8.81 -8.42
CA ARG A 229 9.99 8.49 -7.31
C ARG A 229 10.72 7.85 -6.15
N VAL A 230 11.66 6.95 -6.43
CA VAL A 230 12.48 6.30 -5.39
C VAL A 230 13.35 7.33 -4.67
N ILE A 231 14.03 8.20 -5.41
CA ILE A 231 14.85 9.27 -4.81
C ILE A 231 13.98 10.23 -3.98
N ALA A 232 12.82 10.62 -4.51
CA ALA A 232 11.88 11.48 -3.77
C ALA A 232 11.42 10.84 -2.45
N CYS A 233 11.06 9.55 -2.44
CA CYS A 233 10.67 8.86 -1.21
C CYS A 233 11.82 8.70 -0.21
N CYS A 234 13.02 8.34 -0.68
CA CYS A 234 14.21 8.21 0.18
C CYS A 234 14.57 9.53 0.86
N LEU A 235 14.37 10.67 0.20
CA LEU A 235 14.66 11.99 0.77
C LEU A 235 13.50 12.52 1.64
N ALA A 236 12.25 12.28 1.24
CA ALA A 236 11.09 12.77 1.98
C ALA A 236 10.87 12.05 3.30
N LEU A 237 10.97 10.71 3.33
CA LEU A 237 10.66 9.93 4.52
C LEU A 237 11.47 10.31 5.77
N PRO A 238 12.80 10.46 5.75
CA PRO A 238 13.54 10.81 6.96
C PRO A 238 13.10 12.17 7.52
N VAL A 239 12.80 13.14 6.66
CA VAL A 239 12.30 14.46 7.09
C VAL A 239 10.92 14.32 7.74
N LEU A 240 10.01 13.55 7.12
CA LEU A 240 8.68 13.27 7.68
C LEU A 240 8.78 12.53 9.03
N THR A 241 9.67 11.55 9.15
CA THR A 241 9.87 10.78 10.39
C THR A 241 10.33 11.67 11.54
N LEU A 242 11.25 12.61 11.29
CA LEU A 242 11.67 13.59 12.30
C LEU A 242 10.50 14.47 12.74
N MET A 243 9.71 14.97 11.79
CA MET A 243 8.52 15.76 12.12
C MET A 243 7.51 14.95 12.94
N CYS A 244 7.22 13.71 12.54
CA CYS A 244 6.36 12.79 13.29
C CYS A 244 6.88 12.50 14.69
N PHE A 245 8.19 12.34 14.87
CA PHE A 245 8.80 12.15 16.18
C PHE A 245 8.59 13.37 17.09
N THR A 246 8.85 14.58 16.59
CA THR A 246 8.68 15.82 17.37
C THR A 246 7.22 16.05 17.77
N VAL A 247 6.28 15.88 16.84
CA VAL A 247 4.84 16.04 17.10
C VAL A 247 4.32 14.92 18.00
N GLY A 248 4.78 13.69 17.80
CA GLY A 248 4.47 12.55 18.66
C GLY A 248 4.88 12.83 20.11
N LEU A 249 6.14 13.22 20.33
CA LEU A 249 6.65 13.52 21.68
C LEU A 249 5.97 14.75 22.31
N ALA A 250 5.69 15.80 21.52
CA ALA A 250 4.98 16.98 22.01
C ALA A 250 3.55 16.63 22.45
N SER A 251 2.80 15.87 21.64
CA SER A 251 1.45 15.43 21.98
C SER A 251 1.41 14.52 23.21
N SER A 252 2.42 13.65 23.35
CA SER A 252 2.62 12.81 24.53
C SER A 252 2.82 13.64 25.81
N ALA A 253 3.69 14.66 25.75
CA ALA A 253 3.97 15.50 26.90
C ALA A 253 2.73 16.31 27.33
N LEU A 254 1.99 16.87 26.36
CA LEU A 254 0.74 17.59 26.63
C LEU A 254 -0.31 16.69 27.28
N LEU A 255 -0.47 15.45 26.80
CA LEU A 255 -1.45 14.52 27.36
C LEU A 255 -1.09 14.08 28.79
N ALA A 256 0.19 13.82 29.04
CA ALA A 256 0.66 13.39 30.34
C ALA A 256 0.44 14.46 31.44
N ASP A 257 0.62 15.73 31.08
CA ASP A 257 0.33 16.86 31.96
C ASP A 257 -1.18 16.99 32.20
N ALA A 258 -1.97 17.00 31.12
CA ALA A 258 -3.41 17.22 31.19
C ALA A 258 -4.20 16.12 31.90
N ILE A 259 -3.81 14.85 31.75
CA ILE A 259 -4.58 13.70 32.28
C ILE A 259 -3.95 13.10 33.54
N PHE A 260 -2.62 13.02 33.59
CA PHE A 260 -1.91 12.29 34.65
C PHE A 260 -1.18 13.20 35.65
N GLY A 261 -1.23 14.53 35.45
CA GLY A 261 -0.58 15.50 36.33
C GLY A 261 0.95 15.41 36.32
N VAL A 262 1.55 14.81 35.29
CA VAL A 262 3.00 14.72 35.14
C VAL A 262 3.47 15.93 34.34
N SER A 263 4.21 16.84 35.02
CA SER A 263 4.70 18.06 34.39
C SER A 263 5.47 17.80 33.09
N ILE A 264 5.16 18.58 32.06
CA ILE A 264 5.82 18.56 30.74
C ILE A 264 7.34 18.62 30.87
N ASN A 265 7.86 19.45 31.79
CA ASN A 265 9.30 19.61 31.99
C ASN A 265 9.98 18.29 32.42
N ILE A 266 9.32 17.51 33.28
CA ILE A 266 9.86 16.21 33.73
C ILE A 266 9.98 15.25 32.54
N ILE A 267 8.98 15.23 31.67
CA ILE A 267 8.95 14.35 30.51
C ILE A 267 10.02 14.75 29.50
N LEU A 268 10.13 16.04 29.18
CA LEU A 268 11.12 16.54 28.23
C LEU A 268 12.55 16.39 28.75
N ASP A 269 12.79 16.66 30.03
CA ASP A 269 14.12 16.45 30.64
C ASP A 269 14.50 14.97 30.67
N SER A 270 13.55 14.10 31.01
CA SER A 270 13.75 12.65 31.01
C SER A 270 14.03 12.13 29.59
N ALA A 271 13.26 12.61 28.61
CA ALA A 271 13.48 12.31 27.19
C ALA A 271 14.87 12.76 26.74
N ARG A 272 15.27 14.00 27.04
CA ARG A 272 16.56 14.56 26.67
C ARG A 272 17.75 13.79 27.28
N LYS A 273 17.61 13.30 28.51
CA LYS A 273 18.65 12.50 29.18
C LYS A 273 18.75 11.08 28.60
N ALA A 274 17.64 10.51 28.14
CA ALA A 274 17.61 9.14 27.61
C ALA A 274 18.02 9.06 26.12
N LEU A 275 17.61 10.04 25.32
CA LEU A 275 17.88 10.08 23.88
C LEU A 275 19.35 10.31 23.58
N ARG A 276 19.94 9.41 22.79
CA ARG A 276 21.26 9.60 22.21
C ARG A 276 21.11 10.12 20.77
N PRO A 277 22.07 10.92 20.27
CA PRO A 277 22.08 11.34 18.86
C PRO A 277 22.02 10.14 17.89
N TRP A 278 22.61 9.02 18.29
CA TRP A 278 22.57 7.76 17.53
C TRP A 278 21.16 7.21 17.32
N ASP A 279 20.26 7.36 18.31
CA ASP A 279 18.89 6.89 18.19
C ASP A 279 18.17 7.62 17.05
N LEU A 280 18.38 8.94 16.93
CA LEU A 280 17.78 9.76 15.88
C LEU A 280 18.38 9.48 14.50
N ILE A 281 19.70 9.33 14.42
CA ILE A 281 20.39 8.99 13.16
C ILE A 281 19.93 7.61 12.67
N SER A 282 19.84 6.62 13.56
CA SER A 282 19.36 5.28 13.19
C SER A 282 17.92 5.31 12.67
N ALA A 283 17.05 6.14 13.25
CA ALA A 283 15.67 6.33 12.79
C ALA A 283 15.62 6.97 11.38
N MET A 284 16.49 7.94 11.10
CA MET A 284 16.61 8.56 9.78
C MET A 284 17.11 7.55 8.73
N VAL A 285 18.10 6.73 9.06
CA VAL A 285 18.61 5.71 8.14
C VAL A 285 17.55 4.64 7.88
N LYS A 286 16.86 4.16 8.92
CA LYS A 286 15.73 3.22 8.78
C LYS A 286 14.64 3.78 7.86
N SER A 287 14.18 5.00 8.12
CA SER A 287 13.13 5.65 7.32
C SER A 287 13.55 5.90 5.87
N GLN A 288 14.83 6.17 5.59
CA GLN A 288 15.36 6.25 4.22
C GLN A 288 15.25 4.90 3.49
N VAL A 289 15.59 3.79 4.17
CA VAL A 289 15.44 2.43 3.61
C VAL A 289 13.97 2.11 3.36
N PHE A 290 13.08 2.41 4.31
CA PHE A 290 11.64 2.21 4.14
C PHE A 290 11.08 3.01 2.96
N GLY A 291 11.53 4.26 2.76
CA GLY A 291 11.11 5.08 1.63
C GLY A 291 11.50 4.48 0.29
N GLY A 292 12.73 3.96 0.20
CA GLY A 292 13.21 3.24 -0.98
C GLY A 292 12.40 1.97 -1.24
N LEU A 293 12.18 1.17 -0.20
CA LEU A 293 11.41 -0.07 -0.27
C LEU A 293 9.99 0.17 -0.78
N ILE A 294 9.27 1.12 -0.19
CA ILE A 294 7.89 1.49 -0.59
C ILE A 294 7.86 1.88 -2.07
N ALA A 295 8.78 2.76 -2.49
CA ALA A 295 8.78 3.25 -3.87
C ALA A 295 9.11 2.15 -4.88
N ILE A 296 10.10 1.30 -4.59
CA ILE A 296 10.51 0.18 -5.45
C ILE A 296 9.38 -0.83 -5.59
N VAL A 297 8.82 -1.31 -4.47
CA VAL A 297 7.73 -2.30 -4.47
C VAL A 297 6.50 -1.73 -5.18
N SER A 298 6.09 -0.50 -4.85
CA SER A 298 4.92 0.13 -5.48
C SER A 298 5.09 0.32 -6.98
N CYS A 299 6.28 0.74 -7.42
CA CYS A 299 6.54 0.94 -8.83
C CYS A 299 6.64 -0.40 -9.59
N ALA A 300 7.26 -1.42 -8.99
CA ALA A 300 7.38 -2.75 -9.58
C ALA A 300 6.00 -3.40 -9.81
N TRP A 301 5.06 -3.23 -8.86
CA TRP A 301 3.69 -3.71 -9.04
C TRP A 301 2.92 -2.89 -10.07
N GLY A 302 3.15 -1.57 -10.13
CA GLY A 302 2.58 -0.71 -11.15
C GLY A 302 3.00 -1.11 -12.58
N VAL A 303 4.29 -1.27 -12.84
CA VAL A 303 4.79 -1.62 -14.20
C VAL A 303 4.49 -3.06 -14.63
N THR A 304 4.17 -3.96 -13.70
CA THR A 304 3.78 -5.35 -13.99
C THR A 304 2.26 -5.58 -13.95
N THR A 305 1.49 -4.48 -13.97
CA THR A 305 0.03 -4.52 -13.99
C THR A 305 -0.47 -5.01 -15.34
N LEU A 306 -1.47 -5.90 -15.31
CA LEU A 306 -2.14 -6.49 -16.46
C LEU A 306 -3.65 -6.52 -16.21
N GLY A 307 -4.48 -6.52 -17.25
CA GLY A 307 -5.92 -6.76 -17.10
C GLY A 307 -6.77 -5.49 -16.89
N GLY A 308 -6.43 -4.39 -17.54
CA GLY A 308 -7.30 -3.20 -17.58
C GLY A 308 -7.43 -2.47 -16.24
N ALA A 309 -8.49 -1.68 -16.08
CA ALA A 309 -8.76 -0.91 -14.86
C ALA A 309 -8.91 -1.80 -13.60
N LYS A 310 -9.46 -3.02 -13.75
CA LYS A 310 -9.56 -3.98 -12.62
C LYS A 310 -8.17 -4.41 -12.14
N GLY A 311 -7.27 -4.71 -13.06
CA GLY A 311 -5.89 -5.09 -12.74
C GLY A 311 -5.10 -3.99 -12.04
N VAL A 312 -5.37 -2.72 -12.36
CA VAL A 312 -4.77 -1.57 -11.66
C VAL A 312 -5.17 -1.56 -10.19
N GLY A 313 -6.46 -1.77 -9.88
CA GLY A 313 -6.94 -1.86 -8.50
C GLY A 313 -6.28 -3.00 -7.72
N GLU A 314 -6.26 -4.22 -8.28
CA GLU A 314 -5.65 -5.39 -7.65
C GLU A 314 -4.13 -5.24 -7.44
N SER A 315 -3.44 -4.62 -8.40
CA SER A 315 -1.99 -4.39 -8.29
C SER A 315 -1.69 -3.31 -7.26
N THR A 316 -2.55 -2.29 -7.14
CA THR A 316 -2.43 -1.23 -6.14
C THR A 316 -2.58 -1.79 -4.73
N THR A 317 -3.60 -2.59 -4.45
CA THR A 317 -3.80 -3.18 -3.11
C THR A 317 -2.68 -4.17 -2.77
N SER A 318 -2.28 -5.00 -3.73
CA SER A 318 -1.17 -5.95 -3.54
C SER A 318 0.16 -5.23 -3.26
N ALA A 319 0.42 -4.11 -3.93
CA ALA A 319 1.61 -3.29 -3.72
C ALA A 319 1.70 -2.77 -2.28
N VAL A 320 0.58 -2.28 -1.73
CA VAL A 320 0.53 -1.78 -0.35
C VAL A 320 0.79 -2.90 0.64
N VAL A 321 0.08 -4.03 0.52
CA VAL A 321 0.23 -5.16 1.44
C VAL A 321 1.66 -5.67 1.46
N ILE A 322 2.29 -5.83 0.28
CA ILE A 322 3.66 -6.33 0.17
C ILE A 322 4.66 -5.29 0.69
N SER A 323 4.41 -3.99 0.46
CA SER A 323 5.21 -2.92 1.06
C SER A 323 5.13 -2.96 2.59
N LEU A 324 3.95 -3.18 3.18
CA LEU A 324 3.77 -3.26 4.64
C LEU A 324 4.52 -4.45 5.24
N VAL A 325 4.38 -5.63 4.64
CA VAL A 325 5.14 -6.82 5.08
C VAL A 325 6.65 -6.57 4.95
N GLY A 326 7.07 -5.98 3.83
CA GLY A 326 8.46 -5.62 3.61
C GLY A 326 8.99 -4.61 4.63
N ILE A 327 8.20 -3.62 5.03
CA ILE A 327 8.58 -2.64 6.06
C ILE A 327 8.84 -3.35 7.38
N PHE A 328 7.95 -4.23 7.83
CA PHE A 328 8.15 -4.95 9.09
C PHE A 328 9.36 -5.90 9.06
N MET A 329 9.58 -6.59 7.93
CA MET A 329 10.77 -7.43 7.76
C MET A 329 12.06 -6.60 7.78
N ALA A 330 12.07 -5.47 7.07
CA ALA A 330 13.21 -4.56 7.04
C ALA A 330 13.46 -3.91 8.40
N ASP A 331 12.40 -3.55 9.13
CA ASP A 331 12.51 -3.00 10.47
C ASP A 331 13.16 -4.00 11.42
N PHE A 332 12.69 -5.25 11.45
CA PHE A 332 13.32 -6.31 12.23
C PHE A 332 14.81 -6.49 11.89
N ALA A 333 15.15 -6.57 10.59
CA ALA A 333 16.52 -6.76 10.14
C ALA A 333 17.44 -5.58 10.52
N LEU A 334 16.95 -4.34 10.35
CA LEU A 334 17.71 -3.13 10.68
C LEU A 334 17.83 -2.93 12.19
N SER A 335 16.77 -3.21 12.97
CA SER A 335 16.81 -3.21 14.43
C SER A 335 17.84 -4.20 14.94
N TYR A 336 17.86 -5.41 14.40
CA TYR A 336 18.87 -6.41 14.75
C TYR A 336 20.29 -5.90 14.45
N CYS A 337 20.53 -5.39 13.24
CA CYS A 337 21.84 -4.89 12.82
C CYS A 337 22.34 -3.70 13.67
N PHE A 338 21.49 -2.70 13.94
CA PHE A 338 21.91 -1.51 14.69
C PHE A 338 22.07 -1.75 16.20
N PHE A 339 21.26 -2.63 16.79
CA PHE A 339 21.29 -2.86 18.24
C PHE A 339 22.14 -4.05 18.69
N GLN A 340 22.61 -4.90 17.77
CA GLN A 340 23.63 -5.92 18.07
C GLN A 340 24.92 -5.30 18.62
N GLY A 341 25.37 -4.15 18.09
CA GLY A 341 26.56 -3.46 18.59
C GLY A 341 26.45 -2.99 20.05
N ALA A 342 25.24 -2.81 20.58
CA ALA A 342 25.02 -2.54 22.01
C ALA A 342 24.97 -3.81 22.86
N GLY A 343 24.59 -4.95 22.26
CA GLY A 343 24.54 -6.26 22.92
C GLY A 343 25.92 -6.85 23.22
N ASP A 344 26.91 -6.62 22.36
CA ASP A 344 28.29 -7.08 22.58
C ASP A 344 28.96 -6.40 23.79
N SER A 345 28.55 -5.16 24.10
CA SER A 345 28.98 -4.46 25.31
C SER A 345 28.38 -5.06 26.59
N LEU A 346 27.14 -5.55 26.54
CA LEU A 346 26.52 -6.27 27.64
C LEU A 346 27.12 -7.67 27.82
N LYS A 347 27.43 -8.36 26.72
CA LYS A 347 28.08 -9.67 26.74
C LYS A 347 29.51 -9.59 27.26
N SER A 348 30.25 -8.52 26.96
CA SER A 348 31.57 -8.23 27.55
C SER A 348 31.52 -7.73 29.00
N ALA A 349 30.40 -7.15 29.45
CA ALA A 349 30.23 -6.73 30.84
C ALA A 349 29.77 -7.86 31.77
N MET A 350 29.30 -8.98 31.20
CA MET A 350 28.81 -10.16 31.92
C MET A 350 29.76 -11.36 31.86
N GLY A 351 30.88 -11.26 31.12
CA GLY A 351 31.92 -12.30 31.01
C GLY A 351 33.23 -11.82 31.63
#